data_AF-A0A9E3QNK4-F1
#
_entry.id   AF-A0A9E3QNK4-F1
#
_cell.length_a   1.000
_cell.length_b   1.000
_cell.length_c   1.000
_cell.angle_alpha   90.00
_cell.angle_beta   90.00
_cell.angle_gamma   90.00
#
_symmetry.space_group_name_H-M   'P 1'
#
loop_
_entity.id
_entity.type
_entity.pdbx_description
1 polymer ?
#
loop_
_entity_poly.entity_id
_entity_poly.type
_entity_poly.pdbx_seq_one_letter_code
_entity_poly.pdbx_strand_id
1 'polypeptide(L)'
;MRMSWKLGRVAGTDLYLHWTFLLLLAYWATWGLEWAMLVSAVFGCVLLHELGHALAARAFGIPTEDITLYPIGGVARLRRLPRAPGAELVIALAGPLVNVLIVGVLVSALWLGGAYDPWSFDSLVTSFVKTLVGYNIVLAVFNLIPAFPMDGGRVLRALLSGWMGRVRATEVAAQVGKVLALAFGLFCFFLGPSYWLQATLAAFIFLAANAELQQVYREERRYRPYDRHNDGDGGFWVAPPGYRWVSRGNGVWQLAPIIVPAEERPYYRSWP
;
A
#
# COMPACT_ATOMS: atom_id res chain seq x y z
N MET A 1 11.17 10.68 -16.81
CA MET A 1 12.01 9.86 -15.90
C MET A 1 13.51 10.02 -16.24
N ARG A 2 14.03 11.24 -16.42
CA ARG A 2 15.40 11.46 -16.95
C ARG A 2 16.55 11.19 -15.97
N MET A 3 16.25 10.85 -14.71
CA MET A 3 17.25 10.76 -13.64
C MET A 3 17.15 9.45 -12.83
N SER A 4 16.47 8.43 -13.36
CA SER A 4 16.35 7.12 -12.72
C SER A 4 17.03 6.05 -13.58
N TRP A 5 17.75 5.13 -12.94
CA TRP A 5 18.42 4.02 -13.61
C TRP A 5 17.62 2.74 -13.45
N LYS A 6 17.44 2.00 -14.53
CA LYS A 6 16.73 0.72 -14.49
C LYS A 6 17.63 -0.34 -13.86
N LEU A 7 17.19 -0.90 -12.73
CA LEU A 7 17.88 -1.99 -12.03
C LEU A 7 17.57 -3.35 -12.65
N GLY A 8 16.33 -3.53 -13.12
CA GLY A 8 15.88 -4.80 -13.68
C GLY A 8 14.36 -4.87 -13.82
N ARG A 9 13.85 -6.08 -14.08
CA ARG A 9 12.42 -6.37 -14.11
C ARG A 9 12.16 -7.59 -13.23
N VAL A 10 11.28 -7.44 -12.24
CA VAL A 10 10.89 -8.51 -11.33
C VAL A 10 9.38 -8.68 -11.42
N ALA A 11 8.93 -9.90 -11.69
CA ALA A 11 7.51 -10.24 -11.79
C ALA A 11 6.70 -9.27 -12.69
N GLY A 12 7.27 -8.91 -13.84
CA GLY A 12 6.62 -8.01 -14.81
C GLY A 12 6.66 -6.52 -14.46
N THR A 13 7.20 -6.14 -13.31
CA THR A 13 7.34 -4.75 -12.86
C THR A 13 8.76 -4.25 -13.09
N ASP A 14 8.91 -3.09 -13.74
CA ASP A 14 10.23 -2.48 -13.94
C ASP A 14 10.72 -1.79 -12.66
N LEU A 15 11.96 -2.08 -12.25
CA LEU A 15 12.57 -1.53 -11.05
C LEU A 15 13.54 -0.41 -11.41
N TYR A 16 13.41 0.73 -10.76
CA TYR A 16 14.25 1.90 -10.98
C TYR A 16 14.86 2.40 -9.67
N LEU A 17 16.08 2.93 -9.77
CA LEU A 17 16.77 3.64 -8.71
C LEU A 17 16.93 5.10 -9.11
N HIS A 18 16.40 6.02 -8.31
CA HIS A 18 16.65 7.43 -8.54
C HIS A 18 18.09 7.78 -8.12
N TRP A 19 18.79 8.61 -8.90
CA TRP A 19 20.20 8.96 -8.62
C TRP A 19 20.42 9.55 -7.21
N THR A 20 19.44 10.27 -6.65
CA THR A 20 19.53 10.83 -5.29
C THR A 20 19.68 9.76 -4.22
N PHE A 21 19.28 8.51 -4.51
CA PHE A 21 19.53 7.38 -3.62
C PHE A 21 21.02 7.14 -3.40
N LEU A 22 21.86 7.39 -4.41
CA LEU A 22 23.31 7.26 -4.26
C LEU A 22 23.90 8.32 -3.34
N LEU A 23 23.31 9.51 -3.28
CA LEU A 23 23.72 10.52 -2.31
C LEU A 23 23.43 10.06 -0.88
N LEU A 24 22.29 9.40 -0.67
CA LEU A 24 21.96 8.80 0.63
C LEU A 24 22.99 7.72 0.99
N LEU A 25 23.31 6.80 0.08
CA LEU A 25 24.31 5.78 0.33
C LEU A 25 25.71 6.37 0.57
N ALA A 26 26.11 7.36 -0.21
CA ALA A 26 27.40 8.04 -0.05
C ALA A 26 27.48 8.74 1.31
N TYR A 27 26.41 9.40 1.75
CA TYR A 27 26.33 10.02 3.08
C TYR A 27 26.51 8.97 4.18
N TRP A 28 25.77 7.85 4.15
CA TRP A 28 25.92 6.82 5.18
C TRP A 28 27.28 6.11 5.13
N ALA A 29 27.88 5.98 3.94
CA ALA A 29 29.22 5.43 3.79
C ALA A 29 30.30 6.29 4.47
N THR A 30 30.11 7.61 4.64
CA THR A 30 31.06 8.43 5.41
C THR A 30 31.09 8.10 6.90
N TRP A 31 30.02 7.46 7.41
CA TRP A 31 29.92 7.00 8.79
C TRP A 31 30.36 5.54 8.97
N GLY A 32 30.58 4.81 7.86
CA GLY A 32 30.98 3.40 7.86
C GLY A 32 30.31 2.64 6.71
N LEU A 33 31.04 1.68 6.11
CA LEU A 33 30.51 0.88 5.01
C LEU A 33 29.32 0.01 5.49
N GLU A 34 29.38 -0.47 6.72
CA GLU A 34 28.33 -1.22 7.40
C GLU A 34 27.00 -0.45 7.47
N TRP A 35 27.04 0.88 7.65
CA TRP A 35 25.84 1.73 7.64
C TRP A 35 25.24 1.83 6.23
N ALA A 36 26.08 1.99 5.21
CA ALA A 36 25.61 1.98 3.83
C ALA A 36 25.02 0.62 3.43
N MET A 37 25.60 -0.48 3.91
CA MET A 37 25.05 -1.84 3.73
C MET A 37 23.70 -1.99 4.44
N LEU A 38 23.59 -1.49 5.68
CA LEU A 38 22.34 -1.54 6.45
C LEU A 38 21.23 -0.76 5.77
N VAL A 39 21.51 0.47 5.34
CA VAL A 39 20.55 1.30 4.59
C VAL A 39 20.14 0.60 3.29
N SER A 40 21.09 0.02 2.56
CA SER A 40 20.79 -0.77 1.36
C SER A 40 19.88 -1.96 1.66
N ALA A 41 20.11 -2.68 2.76
CA ALA A 41 19.29 -3.81 3.17
C ALA A 41 17.87 -3.39 3.62
N VAL A 42 17.74 -2.28 4.37
CA VAL A 42 16.45 -1.71 4.76
C VAL A 42 15.65 -1.30 3.52
N PHE A 43 16.28 -0.62 2.55
CA PHE A 43 15.61 -0.29 1.29
C PHE A 43 15.33 -1.51 0.41
N GLY A 44 16.14 -2.57 0.50
CA GLY A 44 15.82 -3.87 -0.07
C GLY A 44 14.52 -4.43 0.52
N CYS A 45 14.30 -4.27 1.83
CA CYS A 45 13.06 -4.68 2.48
C CYS A 45 11.87 -3.78 2.05
N VAL A 46 12.07 -2.47 1.90
CA VAL A 46 11.06 -1.56 1.32
C VAL A 46 10.73 -1.96 -0.12
N LEU A 47 11.71 -2.34 -0.92
CA LEU A 47 11.47 -2.83 -2.28
C LEU A 47 10.64 -4.12 -2.27
N LEU A 48 10.96 -5.07 -1.38
CA LEU A 48 10.19 -6.31 -1.23
C LEU A 48 8.75 -6.03 -0.77
N HIS A 49 8.55 -5.06 0.13
CA HIS A 49 7.25 -4.57 0.56
C HIS A 49 6.42 -4.07 -0.63
N GLU A 50 6.97 -3.18 -1.46
CA GLU A 50 6.31 -2.67 -2.67
C GLU A 50 6.03 -3.77 -3.70
N LEU A 51 6.95 -4.74 -3.83
CA LEU A 51 6.73 -5.93 -4.65
C LEU A 51 5.58 -6.79 -4.12
N GLY A 52 5.38 -6.87 -2.80
CA GLY A 52 4.23 -7.51 -2.18
C GLY A 52 2.91 -6.92 -2.67
N HIS A 53 2.78 -5.59 -2.65
CA HIS A 53 1.63 -4.90 -3.23
C HIS A 53 1.47 -5.19 -4.73
N ALA A 54 2.56 -5.11 -5.49
CA ALA A 54 2.52 -5.32 -6.94
C ALA A 54 2.09 -6.75 -7.30
N LEU A 55 2.62 -7.76 -6.59
CA LEU A 55 2.25 -9.16 -6.81
C LEU A 55 0.78 -9.43 -6.47
N ALA A 56 0.29 -8.87 -5.35
CA ALA A 56 -1.12 -8.97 -5.00
C ALA A 56 -2.02 -8.27 -6.03
N ALA A 57 -1.64 -7.07 -6.48
CA ALA A 57 -2.39 -6.34 -7.51
C ALA A 57 -2.47 -7.10 -8.83
N ARG A 58 -1.38 -7.77 -9.22
CA ARG A 58 -1.36 -8.61 -10.43
C ARG A 58 -2.33 -9.79 -10.36
N ALA A 59 -2.55 -10.38 -9.18
CA ALA A 59 -3.54 -11.43 -8.99
C ALA A 59 -4.98 -10.94 -9.28
N PHE A 60 -5.23 -9.64 -9.18
CA PHE A 60 -6.49 -8.98 -9.54
C PHE A 60 -6.47 -8.35 -10.96
N GLY A 61 -5.52 -8.72 -11.81
CA GLY A 61 -5.41 -8.19 -13.18
C GLY A 61 -5.08 -6.69 -13.21
N ILE A 62 -4.41 -6.17 -12.18
CA ILE A 62 -3.93 -4.78 -12.13
C ILE A 62 -2.41 -4.80 -12.32
N PRO A 63 -1.89 -4.46 -13.52
CA PRO A 63 -0.45 -4.40 -13.73
C PRO A 63 0.16 -3.19 -13.03
N THR A 64 1.33 -3.39 -12.43
CA THR A 64 2.19 -2.32 -11.90
C THR A 64 3.17 -1.90 -13.01
N GLU A 65 3.26 -0.62 -13.30
CA GLU A 65 4.12 -0.10 -14.39
C GLU A 65 5.58 -0.12 -13.97
N ASP A 66 5.88 0.55 -12.85
CA ASP A 66 7.23 0.65 -12.32
C ASP A 66 7.25 0.85 -10.80
N ILE A 67 8.36 0.45 -10.17
CA ILE A 67 8.70 0.78 -8.79
C ILE A 67 10.00 1.57 -8.83
N THR A 68 9.97 2.81 -8.32
CA THR A 68 11.15 3.67 -8.23
C THR A 68 11.55 3.87 -6.76
N LEU A 69 12.80 3.58 -6.42
CA LEU A 69 13.36 3.84 -5.09
C LEU A 69 13.90 5.27 -5.00
N TYR A 70 13.39 6.02 -4.02
CA TYR A 70 13.82 7.36 -3.62
C TYR A 70 14.43 7.34 -2.22
N PRO A 71 15.20 8.36 -1.80
CA PRO A 71 15.74 8.44 -0.44
C PRO A 71 14.69 8.45 0.68
N ILE A 72 13.45 8.80 0.36
CA ILE A 72 12.31 8.87 1.28
C ILE A 72 11.47 7.57 1.29
N GLY A 73 11.71 6.62 0.39
CA GLY A 73 10.94 5.38 0.29
C GLY A 73 10.83 4.83 -1.14
N GLY A 74 10.09 3.75 -1.30
CA GLY A 74 9.69 3.23 -2.60
C GLY A 74 8.41 3.90 -3.10
N VAL A 75 8.34 4.20 -4.39
CA VAL A 75 7.10 4.67 -5.03
C VAL A 75 6.73 3.69 -6.12
N ALA A 76 5.65 2.94 -5.90
CA ALA A 76 5.06 2.04 -6.89
C ALA A 76 3.98 2.77 -7.71
N ARG A 77 4.10 2.73 -9.04
CA ARG A 77 3.08 3.25 -9.96
C ARG A 77 2.17 2.13 -10.42
N LEU A 78 0.97 2.10 -9.86
CA LEU A 78 -0.11 1.23 -10.33
C LEU A 78 -0.81 1.87 -11.53
N ARG A 79 -1.09 1.08 -12.57
CA ARG A 79 -1.78 1.56 -13.78
C ARG A 79 -3.21 2.03 -13.49
N ARG A 80 -3.86 1.42 -12.49
CA ARG A 80 -5.18 1.80 -11.97
C ARG A 80 -5.27 1.44 -10.49
N LEU A 81 -5.99 2.26 -9.72
CA LEU A 81 -6.33 1.89 -8.34
C LEU A 81 -7.40 0.79 -8.32
N PRO A 82 -7.32 -0.20 -7.40
CA PRO A 82 -8.38 -1.18 -7.22
C PRO A 82 -9.69 -0.48 -6.86
N ARG A 83 -10.80 -0.95 -7.41
CA ARG A 83 -12.15 -0.42 -7.13
C ARG A 83 -12.96 -1.28 -6.17
N ALA A 84 -12.74 -2.59 -6.23
CA ALA A 84 -13.32 -3.52 -5.28
C ALA A 84 -12.67 -3.32 -3.91
N PRO A 85 -13.45 -3.05 -2.84
CA PRO A 85 -12.91 -2.86 -1.50
C PRO A 85 -12.10 -4.08 -1.01
N GLY A 86 -12.57 -5.29 -1.32
CA GLY A 86 -11.85 -6.53 -0.99
C GLY A 86 -10.49 -6.65 -1.69
N ALA A 87 -10.40 -6.26 -2.97
CA ALA A 87 -9.12 -6.26 -3.69
C ALA A 87 -8.17 -5.21 -3.11
N GLU A 88 -8.67 -4.02 -2.79
CA GLU A 88 -7.89 -2.98 -2.14
C GLU A 88 -7.37 -3.43 -0.77
N LEU A 89 -8.20 -4.11 0.04
CA LEU A 89 -7.81 -4.65 1.33
C LEU A 89 -6.67 -5.67 1.21
N VAL A 90 -6.80 -6.64 0.30
CA VAL A 90 -5.76 -7.68 0.08
C VAL A 90 -4.46 -7.04 -0.40
N ILE A 91 -4.55 -6.11 -1.36
CA ILE A 91 -3.37 -5.41 -1.88
C ILE A 91 -2.71 -4.60 -0.76
N ALA A 92 -3.47 -3.81 0.02
CA ALA A 92 -2.93 -2.99 1.09
C ALA A 92 -2.28 -3.81 2.22
N LEU A 93 -2.77 -5.01 2.50
CA LEU A 93 -2.15 -5.91 3.50
C LEU A 93 -0.93 -6.66 2.97
N ALA A 94 -0.78 -6.81 1.65
CA ALA A 94 0.28 -7.62 1.06
C ALA A 94 1.70 -7.08 1.37
N GLY A 95 1.90 -5.76 1.31
CA GLY A 95 3.18 -5.14 1.67
C GLY A 95 3.56 -5.38 3.13
N PRO A 96 2.73 -4.99 4.12
CA PRO A 96 2.98 -5.26 5.53
C PRO A 96 3.19 -6.76 5.83
N LEU A 97 2.47 -7.66 5.14
CA LEU A 97 2.66 -9.10 5.27
C LEU A 97 4.07 -9.53 4.84
N VAL A 98 4.62 -8.97 3.76
CA VAL A 98 6.01 -9.26 3.34
C VAL A 98 7.00 -8.89 4.45
N ASN A 99 6.82 -7.76 5.13
CA ASN A 99 7.69 -7.36 6.23
C ASN A 99 7.60 -8.32 7.42
N VAL A 100 6.37 -8.77 7.75
CA VAL A 100 6.16 -9.77 8.80
C VAL A 100 6.84 -11.10 8.43
N LEU A 101 6.75 -11.52 7.17
CA LEU A 101 7.45 -12.72 6.69
C LEU A 101 8.97 -12.56 6.78
N ILE A 102 9.52 -11.40 6.40
CA ILE A 102 10.95 -11.09 6.55
C ILE A 102 11.37 -11.22 8.02
N VAL A 103 10.60 -10.64 8.96
CA VAL A 103 10.86 -10.79 10.40
C VAL A 103 10.86 -12.27 10.80
N GLY A 104 9.85 -13.04 10.39
CA GLY A 104 9.76 -14.46 10.69
C GLY A 104 10.98 -15.25 10.18
N VAL A 105 11.42 -14.99 8.95
CA VAL A 105 12.60 -15.63 8.35
C VAL A 105 13.88 -15.27 9.12
N LEU A 106 14.10 -13.99 9.39
CA LEU A 106 15.31 -13.52 10.07
C LEU A 106 15.40 -14.01 11.52
N VAL A 107 14.28 -13.97 12.26
CA VAL A 107 14.21 -14.50 13.63
C VAL A 107 14.45 -16.01 13.64
N SER A 108 13.84 -16.74 12.71
CA SER A 108 14.06 -18.19 12.58
C SER A 108 15.54 -18.51 12.28
N ALA A 109 16.19 -17.73 11.41
CA ALA A 109 17.61 -17.88 11.11
C ALA A 109 18.50 -17.63 12.35
N LEU A 110 18.20 -16.61 13.15
CA LEU A 110 18.92 -16.34 14.40
C LEU A 110 18.74 -17.48 15.42
N TRP A 111 17.54 -18.02 15.52
CA TRP A 111 17.21 -19.11 16.43
C TRP A 111 17.92 -20.41 16.04
N LEU A 112 17.86 -20.80 14.76
CA LEU A 112 18.56 -21.98 14.24
C LEU A 112 20.09 -21.86 14.32
N GLY A 113 20.61 -20.63 14.25
CA GLY A 113 22.05 -20.35 14.41
C GLY A 113 22.54 -20.35 15.86
N GLY A 114 21.68 -20.61 16.85
CA GLY A 114 22.04 -20.59 18.27
C GLY A 114 22.38 -19.20 18.81
N ALA A 115 22.01 -18.14 18.09
CA ALA A 115 22.36 -16.75 18.39
C ALA A 115 21.14 -15.90 18.82
N TYR A 116 20.05 -16.57 19.25
CA TYR A 116 18.83 -15.91 19.71
C TYR A 116 18.90 -15.57 21.19
N ASP A 117 19.64 -14.52 21.51
CA ASP A 117 19.41 -13.70 22.70
C ASP A 117 18.94 -12.31 22.23
N PRO A 118 17.69 -11.90 22.49
CA PRO A 118 17.17 -10.62 22.04
C PRO A 118 17.98 -9.40 22.52
N TRP A 119 18.71 -9.55 23.63
CA TRP A 119 19.38 -8.44 24.31
C TRP A 119 20.90 -8.45 24.12
N SER A 120 21.45 -9.50 23.51
CA SER A 120 22.88 -9.59 23.19
C SER A 120 23.20 -8.98 21.81
N PHE A 121 24.37 -8.38 21.66
CA PHE A 121 24.84 -7.83 20.38
C PHE A 121 26.28 -8.30 20.14
N ASP A 122 26.46 -9.62 20.15
CA ASP A 122 27.76 -10.27 20.33
C ASP A 122 28.64 -10.24 19.07
N SER A 123 28.03 -10.17 17.88
CA SER A 123 28.73 -10.07 16.60
C SER A 123 28.13 -9.03 15.68
N LEU A 124 28.94 -8.48 14.77
CA LEU A 124 28.49 -7.51 13.76
C LEU A 124 27.34 -8.06 12.92
N VAL A 125 27.38 -9.36 12.56
CA VAL A 125 26.33 -10.01 11.78
C VAL A 125 25.03 -10.13 12.58
N THR A 126 25.10 -10.58 13.84
CA THR A 126 23.90 -10.70 14.70
C THR A 126 23.28 -9.33 14.96
N SER A 127 24.10 -8.30 15.18
CA SER A 127 23.64 -6.92 15.36
C SER A 127 22.94 -6.41 14.11
N PHE A 128 23.55 -6.60 12.94
CA PHE A 128 22.97 -6.23 11.66
C PHE A 128 21.59 -6.87 11.43
N VAL A 129 21.48 -8.18 11.65
CA VAL A 129 20.22 -8.92 11.46
C VAL A 129 19.15 -8.47 12.46
N LYS A 130 19.50 -8.30 13.75
CA LYS A 130 18.58 -7.81 14.79
C LYS A 130 18.08 -6.41 14.48
N THR A 131 18.97 -5.51 14.03
CA THR A 131 18.59 -4.18 13.57
C THR A 131 17.64 -4.24 12.38
N LEU A 132 17.88 -5.12 11.41
CA LEU A 132 17.01 -5.30 10.24
C LEU A 132 15.63 -5.87 10.62
N VAL A 133 15.57 -6.77 11.60
CA VAL A 133 14.30 -7.24 12.21
C VAL A 133 13.55 -6.05 12.81
N GLY A 134 14.21 -5.23 13.63
CA GLY A 134 13.62 -4.05 14.23
C GLY A 134 13.02 -3.10 13.19
N TYR A 135 13.77 -2.80 12.12
CA TYR A 135 13.26 -1.96 11.03
C TYR A 135 12.06 -2.57 10.31
N ASN A 136 12.04 -3.88 10.05
CA ASN A 136 10.89 -4.51 9.40
C ASN A 136 9.64 -4.51 10.30
N ILE A 137 9.79 -4.69 11.61
CA ILE A 137 8.70 -4.54 12.58
C ILE A 137 8.16 -3.11 12.54
N VAL A 138 9.06 -2.11 12.63
CA VAL A 138 8.69 -0.70 12.53
C VAL A 138 7.96 -0.42 11.22
N LEU A 139 8.50 -0.85 10.08
CA LEU A 139 7.85 -0.67 8.77
C LEU A 139 6.47 -1.34 8.70
N ALA A 140 6.30 -2.54 9.25
CA ALA A 140 5.00 -3.22 9.27
C ALA A 140 3.99 -2.49 10.17
N VAL A 141 4.40 -2.11 11.39
CA VAL A 141 3.53 -1.43 12.35
C VAL A 141 3.14 -0.05 11.85
N PHE A 142 4.11 0.76 11.39
CA PHE A 142 3.83 2.08 10.85
C PHE A 142 2.92 2.01 9.62
N ASN A 143 3.16 1.08 8.69
CA ASN A 143 2.29 0.95 7.53
C ASN A 143 0.89 0.41 7.87
N LEU A 144 0.67 -0.22 9.02
CA LEU A 144 -0.66 -0.66 9.45
C LEU A 144 -1.42 0.38 10.28
N ILE A 145 -0.85 1.55 10.56
CA ILE A 145 -1.56 2.64 11.22
C ILE A 145 -2.76 3.04 10.32
N PRO A 146 -4.00 3.12 10.87
CA PRO A 146 -5.23 3.33 10.10
C PRO A 146 -5.40 4.80 9.66
N ALA A 147 -4.44 5.32 8.89
CA ALA A 147 -4.37 6.72 8.48
C ALA A 147 -3.63 6.85 7.14
N PHE A 148 -4.09 7.74 6.27
CA PHE A 148 -3.27 8.11 5.10
C PHE A 148 -2.02 8.91 5.50
N PRO A 149 -0.91 8.76 4.76
CA PRO A 149 -0.74 8.04 3.49
C PRO A 149 -0.35 6.55 3.61
N MET A 150 -0.36 5.98 4.82
CA MET A 150 0.08 4.60 5.08
C MET A 150 -0.92 3.57 4.53
N ASP A 151 -0.49 2.32 4.36
CA ASP A 151 -1.35 1.25 3.84
C ASP A 151 -2.54 0.95 4.75
N GLY A 152 -2.41 1.14 6.06
CA GLY A 152 -3.48 1.03 7.04
C GLY A 152 -4.58 2.03 6.78
N GLY A 153 -4.27 3.20 6.18
CA GLY A 153 -5.26 4.13 5.65
C GLY A 153 -6.08 3.52 4.50
N ARG A 154 -5.43 2.76 3.61
CA ARG A 154 -6.11 2.00 2.53
C ARG A 154 -6.93 0.84 3.07
N VAL A 155 -6.42 0.14 4.09
CA VAL A 155 -7.18 -0.89 4.84
C VAL A 155 -8.43 -0.29 5.46
N LEU A 156 -8.30 0.83 6.20
CA LEU A 156 -9.43 1.53 6.80
C LEU A 156 -10.43 1.98 5.73
N ARG A 157 -9.94 2.59 4.65
CA ARG A 157 -10.76 3.01 3.50
C ARG A 157 -11.53 1.81 2.92
N ALA A 158 -10.86 0.69 2.68
CA ALA A 158 -11.48 -0.51 2.12
C ALA A 158 -12.58 -1.06 3.04
N LEU A 159 -12.33 -1.15 4.34
CA LEU A 159 -13.31 -1.62 5.32
C LEU A 159 -14.54 -0.71 5.39
N LEU A 160 -14.34 0.61 5.41
CA LEU A 160 -15.44 1.58 5.48
C LEU A 160 -16.21 1.72 4.16
N SER A 161 -15.57 1.49 3.02
CA SER A 161 -16.18 1.70 1.69
C SER A 161 -17.44 0.88 1.47
N GLY A 162 -17.58 -0.28 2.14
CA GLY A 162 -18.78 -1.10 2.07
C GLY A 162 -20.04 -0.44 2.66
N TRP A 163 -19.88 0.47 3.63
CA TRP A 163 -21.01 1.12 4.32
C TRP A 163 -21.27 2.55 3.87
N MET A 164 -20.22 3.32 3.58
CA MET A 164 -20.34 4.76 3.31
C MET A 164 -19.86 5.18 1.91
N GLY A 165 -19.44 4.23 1.07
CA GLY A 165 -18.89 4.51 -0.25
C GLY A 165 -17.43 4.97 -0.22
N ARG A 166 -16.74 4.78 -1.34
CA ARG A 166 -15.28 4.99 -1.47
C ARG A 166 -14.85 6.42 -1.12
N VAL A 167 -15.56 7.42 -1.61
CA VAL A 167 -15.19 8.83 -1.41
C VAL A 167 -15.27 9.20 0.07
N ARG A 168 -16.38 8.88 0.73
CA ARG A 168 -16.58 9.17 2.16
C ARG A 168 -15.59 8.39 3.03
N ALA A 169 -15.32 7.13 2.69
CA ALA A 169 -14.30 6.33 3.37
C ALA A 169 -12.89 6.93 3.23
N THR A 170 -12.57 7.49 2.05
CA THR A 170 -11.31 8.20 1.82
C THR A 170 -11.23 9.48 2.65
N GLU A 171 -12.32 10.26 2.72
CA GLU A 171 -12.40 11.47 3.56
C GLU A 171 -12.12 11.13 5.03
N VAL A 172 -12.72 10.06 5.54
CA VAL A 172 -12.48 9.60 6.92
C VAL A 172 -11.02 9.19 7.13
N ALA A 173 -10.48 8.31 6.29
CA ALA A 173 -9.09 7.86 6.43
C ALA A 173 -8.06 9.01 6.29
N ALA A 174 -8.34 9.98 5.41
CA ALA A 174 -7.52 11.18 5.27
C ALA A 174 -7.64 12.10 6.49
N GLN A 175 -8.85 12.24 7.05
CA GLN A 175 -9.07 13.05 8.25
C GLN A 175 -8.37 12.44 9.47
N VAL A 176 -8.43 11.13 9.66
CA VAL A 176 -7.68 10.44 10.72
C VAL A 176 -6.19 10.72 10.59
N GLY A 177 -5.62 10.55 9.38
CA GLY A 177 -4.21 10.85 9.13
C GLY A 177 -3.83 12.31 9.39
N LYS A 178 -4.66 13.27 8.98
CA LYS A 178 -4.44 14.69 9.25
C LYS A 178 -4.47 15.03 10.74
N VAL A 179 -5.43 14.48 11.48
CA VAL A 179 -5.54 14.73 12.93
C VAL A 179 -4.34 14.14 13.66
N LEU A 180 -3.95 12.90 13.33
CA LEU A 180 -2.77 12.26 13.92
C LEU A 180 -1.48 13.02 13.58
N ALA A 181 -1.30 13.42 12.32
CA ALA A 181 -0.15 14.20 11.88
C ALA A 181 -0.08 15.57 12.57
N LEU A 182 -1.21 16.26 12.70
CA LEU A 182 -1.26 17.56 13.40
C LEU A 182 -0.95 17.39 14.89
N ALA A 183 -1.54 16.40 15.56
CA ALA A 183 -1.29 16.14 16.97
C ALA A 183 0.18 15.80 17.23
N PHE A 184 0.76 14.89 16.43
CA PHE A 184 2.17 14.52 16.50
C PHE A 184 3.10 15.70 16.19
N GLY A 185 2.78 16.48 15.15
CA GLY A 185 3.57 17.65 14.76
C GLY A 185 3.59 18.73 15.84
N LEU A 186 2.43 19.05 16.43
CA LEU A 186 2.32 20.00 17.54
C LEU A 186 3.08 19.48 18.76
N PHE A 187 2.90 18.21 19.12
CA PHE A 187 3.61 17.59 20.22
C PHE A 187 5.14 17.71 20.04
N CYS A 188 5.67 17.33 18.88
CA CYS A 188 7.10 17.47 18.58
C CYS A 188 7.56 18.93 18.57
N PHE A 189 6.76 19.85 18.03
CA PHE A 189 7.11 21.27 18.01
C PHE A 189 7.32 21.84 19.42
N PHE A 190 6.44 21.50 20.36
CA PHE A 190 6.52 21.97 21.75
C PHE A 190 7.60 21.26 22.59
N LEU A 191 8.08 20.08 22.19
CA LEU A 191 9.23 19.43 22.84
C LEU A 191 10.58 20.14 22.55
N GLY A 192 10.62 21.03 21.56
CA GLY A 192 11.76 21.91 21.31
C GLY A 192 12.56 21.59 20.03
N PRO A 193 13.68 22.29 19.79
CA PRO A 193 14.40 22.29 18.52
C PRO A 193 14.87 20.92 18.03
N SER A 194 15.23 20.02 18.95
CA SER A 194 15.66 18.65 18.62
C SER A 194 14.58 17.82 17.92
N TYR A 195 13.31 18.24 17.99
CA TYR A 195 12.16 17.54 17.43
C TYR A 195 11.54 18.25 16.21
N TRP A 196 12.15 19.35 15.73
CA TRP A 196 11.63 20.12 14.60
C TRP A 196 11.65 19.37 13.28
N LEU A 197 12.59 18.43 13.11
CA LEU A 197 12.61 17.55 11.94
C LEU A 197 11.37 16.64 11.91
N GLN A 198 10.99 16.08 13.06
CA GLN A 198 9.81 15.23 13.24
C GLN A 198 8.53 16.05 13.04
N ALA A 199 8.49 17.29 13.53
CA ALA A 199 7.37 18.21 13.25
C ALA A 199 7.23 18.51 11.75
N THR A 200 8.35 18.66 11.04
CA THR A 200 8.36 18.85 9.58
C THR A 200 7.90 17.59 8.84
N LEU A 201 8.32 16.40 9.29
CA LEU A 201 7.84 15.12 8.78
C LEU A 201 6.32 14.99 8.97
N ALA A 202 5.80 15.41 10.13
CA ALA A 202 4.36 15.42 10.40
C ALA A 202 3.61 16.33 9.42
N ALA A 203 4.15 17.51 9.10
CA ALA A 203 3.59 18.38 8.07
C ALA A 203 3.58 17.70 6.68
N PHE A 204 4.63 16.97 6.33
CA PHE A 204 4.66 16.19 5.09
C PHE A 204 3.58 15.09 5.07
N ILE A 205 3.40 14.35 6.18
CA ILE A 205 2.34 13.34 6.32
C ILE A 205 0.96 13.98 6.13
N PHE A 206 0.72 15.15 6.73
CA PHE A 206 -0.54 15.89 6.57
C PHE A 206 -0.80 16.25 5.10
N LEU A 207 0.21 16.75 4.40
CA LEU A 207 0.11 17.10 2.98
C LEU A 207 -0.13 15.85 2.11
N ALA A 208 0.55 14.74 2.40
CA ALA A 208 0.38 13.48 1.70
C ALA A 208 -1.04 12.91 1.88
N ALA A 209 -1.61 12.98 3.08
CA ALA A 209 -2.99 12.57 3.34
C ALA A 209 -4.00 13.38 2.51
N ASN A 210 -3.78 14.69 2.36
CA ASN A 210 -4.59 15.54 1.47
C ASN A 210 -4.38 15.19 0.00
N ALA A 211 -3.16 14.88 -0.42
CA ALA A 211 -2.86 14.50 -1.80
C ALA A 211 -3.63 13.23 -2.22
N GLU A 212 -3.69 12.22 -1.36
CA GLU A 212 -4.46 10.99 -1.60
C GLU A 212 -5.96 11.27 -1.76
N LEU A 213 -6.54 12.14 -0.92
CA LEU A 213 -7.94 12.53 -1.02
C LEU A 213 -8.23 13.25 -2.35
N GLN A 214 -7.36 14.18 -2.74
CA GLN A 214 -7.49 14.89 -4.02
C GLN A 214 -7.34 13.97 -5.23
N GLN A 215 -6.51 12.95 -5.14
CA GLN A 215 -6.39 11.94 -6.19
C GLN A 215 -7.71 11.20 -6.39
N VAL A 216 -8.35 10.73 -5.32
CA VAL A 216 -9.64 10.02 -5.41
C VAL A 216 -10.73 10.92 -6.00
N TYR A 217 -10.82 12.19 -5.58
CA TYR A 217 -11.79 13.11 -6.19
C TYR A 217 -11.57 13.33 -7.70
N ARG A 218 -10.31 13.41 -8.13
CA ARG A 218 -9.98 13.56 -9.56
C ARG A 218 -10.37 12.31 -10.35
N GLU A 219 -10.13 11.12 -9.80
CA GLU A 219 -10.52 9.86 -10.42
C GLU A 219 -12.03 9.73 -10.55
N GLU A 220 -12.78 10.07 -9.50
CA GLU A 220 -14.25 10.07 -9.53
C GLU A 220 -14.81 11.07 -10.54
N ARG A 221 -14.25 12.28 -10.65
CA ARG A 221 -14.65 13.27 -11.67
C ARG A 221 -14.38 12.81 -13.10
N ARG A 222 -13.33 12.01 -13.30
CA ARG A 222 -12.96 11.50 -14.63
C ARG A 222 -13.84 10.33 -15.06
N TYR A 223 -14.57 9.71 -14.14
CA TYR A 223 -15.43 8.58 -14.43
C TYR A 223 -16.82 9.04 -14.91
N ARG A 224 -17.17 8.73 -16.17
CA ARG A 224 -18.51 9.01 -16.72
C ARG A 224 -19.47 7.88 -16.36
N PRO A 225 -20.75 8.17 -16.03
CA PRO A 225 -21.77 7.15 -15.73
C PRO A 225 -22.10 6.16 -16.87
N TYR A 226 -21.53 6.34 -18.07
CA TYR A 226 -21.88 5.59 -19.28
C TYR A 226 -21.15 4.23 -19.39
N ASP A 227 -20.05 4.02 -18.67
CA ASP A 227 -19.25 2.78 -18.71
C ASP A 227 -19.84 1.64 -17.85
N ARG A 228 -21.12 1.72 -17.48
CA ARG A 228 -21.81 0.78 -16.59
C ARG A 228 -22.04 -0.63 -17.20
N HIS A 229 -21.73 -0.83 -18.48
CA HIS A 229 -22.16 -2.01 -19.23
C HIS A 229 -21.12 -3.10 -19.49
N ASN A 230 -19.86 -2.96 -19.08
CA ASN A 230 -18.87 -3.96 -19.50
C ASN A 230 -17.61 -4.14 -18.62
N ASP A 231 -17.71 -4.04 -17.29
CA ASP A 231 -16.60 -4.41 -16.41
C ASP A 231 -16.74 -5.89 -15.96
N GLY A 232 -16.55 -6.80 -16.91
CA GLY A 232 -16.48 -8.25 -16.70
C GLY A 232 -15.17 -8.74 -16.05
N ASP A 233 -14.38 -7.86 -15.43
CA ASP A 233 -12.97 -8.16 -15.15
C ASP A 233 -12.67 -8.27 -13.64
N GLY A 234 -12.77 -9.51 -13.13
CA GLY A 234 -11.70 -10.08 -12.30
C GLY A 234 -11.62 -9.72 -10.80
N GLY A 235 -12.73 -9.75 -10.05
CA GLY A 235 -12.65 -9.64 -8.58
C GLY A 235 -13.79 -10.32 -7.84
N PHE A 236 -13.52 -10.73 -6.59
CA PHE A 236 -14.35 -11.52 -5.64
C PHE A 236 -15.79 -11.03 -5.37
N TRP A 237 -16.27 -10.01 -6.07
CA TRP A 237 -17.65 -9.51 -6.04
C TRP A 237 -18.49 -10.01 -7.22
N VAL A 238 -18.33 -11.29 -7.60
CA VAL A 238 -19.31 -11.96 -8.46
C VAL A 238 -20.57 -12.15 -7.63
N ALA A 239 -21.69 -11.55 -8.07
CA ALA A 239 -22.96 -11.77 -7.39
C ALA A 239 -23.35 -13.27 -7.47
N PRO A 240 -23.92 -13.86 -6.40
CA PRO A 240 -24.41 -15.24 -6.43
C PRO A 240 -25.35 -15.48 -7.63
N PRO A 241 -25.45 -16.72 -8.17
CA PRO A 241 -26.38 -17.02 -9.25
C PRO A 241 -27.80 -16.54 -8.92
N GLY A 242 -28.41 -15.77 -9.84
CA GLY A 242 -29.73 -15.17 -9.62
C GLY A 242 -29.72 -13.82 -8.88
N TYR A 243 -28.55 -13.22 -8.62
CA TYR A 243 -28.40 -11.89 -8.02
C TYR A 243 -27.50 -10.98 -8.86
N ARG A 244 -27.66 -9.67 -8.73
CA ARG A 244 -26.80 -8.64 -9.31
C ARG A 244 -26.54 -7.52 -8.30
N TRP A 245 -25.38 -6.89 -8.40
CA TRP A 245 -25.07 -5.68 -7.65
C TRP A 245 -25.80 -4.49 -8.27
N VAL A 246 -26.61 -3.79 -7.47
CA VAL A 246 -27.33 -2.58 -7.90
C VAL A 246 -26.83 -1.40 -7.09
N SER A 247 -26.42 -0.34 -7.79
CA SER A 247 -26.05 0.92 -7.18
C SER A 247 -27.31 1.68 -6.73
N ARG A 248 -27.37 2.05 -5.45
CA ARG A 248 -28.46 2.88 -4.89
C ARG A 248 -28.16 4.39 -4.95
N GLY A 249 -27.04 4.79 -5.55
CA GLY A 249 -26.50 6.15 -5.46
C GLY A 249 -25.54 6.31 -4.27
N ASN A 250 -24.77 7.41 -4.26
CA ASN A 250 -23.77 7.74 -3.22
C ASN A 250 -22.72 6.65 -2.94
N GLY A 251 -22.40 5.81 -3.92
CA GLY A 251 -21.42 4.72 -3.76
C GLY A 251 -21.90 3.53 -2.93
N VAL A 252 -23.20 3.47 -2.59
CA VAL A 252 -23.81 2.34 -1.86
C VAL A 252 -24.24 1.27 -2.86
N TRP A 253 -23.85 0.02 -2.60
CA TRP A 253 -24.17 -1.15 -3.41
C TRP A 253 -25.01 -2.14 -2.61
N GLN A 254 -26.07 -2.65 -3.23
CA GLN A 254 -26.93 -3.67 -2.63
C GLN A 254 -27.07 -4.86 -3.57
N LEU A 255 -27.12 -6.06 -2.99
CA LEU A 255 -27.48 -7.27 -3.71
C LEU A 255 -28.98 -7.24 -4.04
N ALA A 256 -29.34 -7.34 -5.32
CA ALA A 256 -30.73 -7.47 -5.75
C ALA A 256 -30.90 -8.76 -6.57
N PRO A 257 -32.01 -9.49 -6.42
CA PRO A 257 -32.28 -10.64 -7.27
C PRO A 257 -32.39 -10.20 -8.74
N ILE A 258 -31.89 -11.01 -9.66
CA ILE A 258 -32.09 -10.86 -11.10
C ILE A 258 -33.54 -11.28 -11.36
N ILE A 259 -34.43 -10.29 -11.34
CA ILE A 259 -35.80 -10.47 -11.80
C ILE A 259 -35.72 -10.36 -13.33
N VAL A 260 -35.69 -11.51 -14.01
CA VAL A 260 -35.90 -11.55 -15.46
C VAL A 260 -37.39 -11.24 -15.70
N PRO A 261 -37.74 -10.12 -16.35
CA PRO A 261 -39.13 -9.86 -16.70
C PRO A 261 -39.66 -11.03 -17.55
N ALA A 262 -40.90 -11.44 -17.33
CA ALA A 262 -41.50 -12.58 -18.03
C ALA A 262 -41.51 -12.44 -19.57
N GLU A 263 -41.25 -11.24 -20.08
CA GLU A 263 -41.23 -10.88 -21.50
C GLU A 263 -39.93 -11.28 -22.24
N GLU A 264 -38.84 -11.62 -21.53
CA GLU A 264 -37.55 -12.03 -22.13
C GLU A 264 -37.32 -13.56 -22.15
N ARG A 265 -38.36 -14.37 -21.92
CA ARG A 265 -38.22 -15.82 -22.14
C ARG A 265 -38.08 -16.06 -23.65
N PRO A 266 -36.97 -16.64 -24.14
CA PRO A 266 -36.88 -17.01 -25.54
C PRO A 266 -37.99 -18.01 -25.83
N TYR A 267 -38.88 -17.66 -26.75
CA TYR A 267 -39.85 -18.57 -27.35
C TYR A 267 -39.05 -19.73 -27.96
N TYR A 268 -38.99 -20.87 -27.27
CA TYR A 268 -38.65 -22.13 -27.94
C TYR A 268 -39.78 -22.42 -28.92
N ARG A 269 -39.62 -21.98 -30.18
CA ARG A 269 -40.40 -22.51 -31.30
C ARG A 269 -40.08 -24.01 -31.39
N SER A 270 -41.00 -24.82 -30.91
CA SER A 270 -41.14 -26.20 -31.37
C SER A 270 -41.40 -26.15 -32.88
N TRP A 271 -40.44 -26.60 -33.67
CA TRP A 271 -40.69 -26.89 -35.08
C TRP A 271 -41.38 -28.26 -35.19
N PRO A 272 -42.35 -28.41 -36.11
CA PRO A 272 -43.08 -29.65 -36.33
C PRO A 272 -42.20 -30.77 -36.89
#